data_AF-A0A5K1FQ42-F1
#
_entry.id   AF-A0A5K1FQ42-F1
#
_cell.length_a   1.000
_cell.length_b   1.000
_cell.length_c   1.000
_cell.angle_alpha   90.00
_cell.angle_beta   90.00
_cell.angle_gamma   90.00
#
_symmetry.space_group_name_H-M   'P 1'
#
loop_
_entity.id
_entity.type
_entity.pdbx_description
1 polymer ?
#
loop_
_entity_poly.entity_id
_entity_poly.type
_entity_poly.pdbx_seq_one_letter_code
_entity_poly.pdbx_strand_id
1 'polypeptide(L)' 'MNAIPSFVEELVLKIDEKDEEKITFVIADGAMGFLFDVAEKLNLPRAAVWTASTWTLATLLNISMVIEDGVIDEN' A
#
# COMPACT_ATOMS: atom_id res chain seq x y z
N MET A 1 -4.24 -14.09 11.84
CA MET A 1 -3.74 -14.10 10.44
C MET A 1 -4.68 -13.20 9.66
N ASN A 2 -4.24 -12.05 9.17
CA ASN A 2 -5.11 -11.14 8.42
C ASN A 2 -5.44 -11.79 7.08
N ALA A 3 -6.71 -12.07 6.82
CA ALA A 3 -7.12 -12.86 5.64
C ALA A 3 -6.89 -12.13 4.31
N ILE A 4 -6.91 -10.79 4.32
CA ILE A 4 -6.86 -9.98 3.10
C ILE A 4 -5.50 -10.05 2.38
N PRO A 5 -4.33 -9.87 3.04
CA PRO A 5 -3.04 -10.00 2.35
C PRO A 5 -2.83 -11.36 1.70
N SER A 6 -3.16 -12.46 2.41
CA SER A 6 -3.02 -13.82 1.89
C SER A 6 -3.94 -14.09 0.69
N PHE A 7 -5.17 -13.56 0.72
CA PHE A 7 -6.09 -13.70 -0.41
C PHE A 7 -5.58 -12.98 -1.67
N VAL A 8 -5.01 -11.78 -1.53
CA VAL A 8 -4.49 -11.03 -2.68
C VAL A 8 -3.26 -11.72 -3.27
N GLU A 9 -2.38 -12.26 -2.43
CA GLU A 9 -1.23 -13.06 -2.87
C GLU A 9 -1.70 -14.26 -3.71
N GLU A 10 -2.66 -15.02 -3.19
CA GLU A 10 -3.23 -16.17 -3.88
C GLU A 10 -3.92 -15.78 -5.20
N LEU A 11 -4.59 -14.63 -5.23
CA LEU A 11 -5.23 -14.11 -6.43
C LEU A 11 -4.20 -13.78 -7.53
N VAL A 12 -3.10 -13.12 -7.18
CA VAL A 12 -2.04 -12.80 -8.15
C VAL A 12 -1.43 -14.08 -8.73
N LEU A 13 -1.10 -15.05 -7.88
CA LEU A 13 -0.56 -16.34 -8.32
C LEU A 13 -1.53 -17.08 -9.24
N LYS A 14 -2.83 -17.06 -8.94
CA LYS A 14 -3.87 -17.69 -9.77
C LYS A 14 -4.06 -17.02 -11.14
N ILE A 15 -3.84 -15.71 -11.24
CA ILE A 15 -3.90 -14.99 -12.52
C ILE A 15 -2.68 -15.40 -13.37
N ASP A 16 -1.48 -15.33 -12.79
CA ASP A 16 -0.23 -15.68 -13.46
C ASP A 16 -0.14 -17.16 -13.89
N GLU A 17 -0.86 -18.06 -13.22
CA GLU A 17 -0.96 -19.49 -13.60
C GLU A 17 -1.90 -19.73 -14.79
N LYS A 18 -2.93 -18.90 -14.97
CA LYS A 18 -4.02 -19.15 -15.94
C LYS A 18 -3.88 -18.36 -17.22
N ASP A 19 -3.32 -17.16 -17.16
CA ASP A 19 -3.21 -16.27 -18.30
C ASP A 19 -1.82 -16.36 -18.97
N GLU A 20 -1.80 -16.21 -20.29
CA GLU A 20 -0.53 -16.03 -21.02
C GLU A 20 0.13 -14.69 -20.65
N GLU A 21 -0.68 -13.71 -20.22
CA GLU A 21 -0.23 -12.41 -19.73
C GLU A 21 -0.14 -12.39 -18.20
N LYS A 22 1.08 -12.18 -17.70
CA LYS A 22 1.35 -12.13 -16.26
C LYS A 22 1.21 -10.72 -15.70
N ILE A 23 0.88 -10.64 -14.42
CA ILE A 23 0.97 -9.39 -13.66
C ILE A 23 2.45 -9.02 -13.55
N THR A 24 2.80 -7.84 -14.04
CA THR A 24 4.19 -7.34 -14.04
C THR A 24 4.39 -6.12 -13.16
N PHE A 25 3.32 -5.54 -12.62
CA PHE A 25 3.35 -4.32 -11.82
C PHE A 25 2.10 -4.21 -10.94
N VAL A 26 2.25 -3.67 -9.72
CA VAL A 26 1.14 -3.40 -8.81
C VAL A 26 0.96 -1.90 -8.58
N ILE A 27 -0.24 -1.37 -8.83
CA ILE A 27 -0.64 -0.02 -8.43
C ILE A 27 -1.70 -0.18 -7.35
N ALA A 28 -1.51 0.45 -6.20
CA ALA A 28 -2.44 0.36 -5.07
C ALA A 28 -2.63 1.70 -4.38
N ASP A 29 -3.77 1.86 -3.70
CA ASP A 29 -4.01 3.04 -2.86
C ASP A 29 -3.01 3.04 -1.68
N GLY A 30 -2.40 4.19 -1.39
CA GLY A 30 -1.40 4.30 -0.33
C GLY A 30 -1.95 4.00 1.07
N ALA A 31 -3.26 4.13 1.30
CA ALA A 31 -3.89 3.73 2.54
C ALA A 31 -3.98 2.19 2.68
N MET A 32 -3.86 1.46 1.57
CA MET A 32 -3.79 -0.01 1.53
C MET A 32 -2.35 -0.51 1.55
N GLY A 33 -1.56 -0.01 2.50
CA GLY A 33 -0.13 -0.29 2.62
C GLY A 33 0.24 -1.79 2.56
N PHE A 34 -0.64 -2.65 3.10
CA PHE A 34 -0.47 -4.11 3.09
C PHE A 34 -0.38 -4.72 1.68
N LEU A 35 -0.90 -4.07 0.64
CA LEU A 35 -0.79 -4.53 -0.74
C LEU A 35 0.64 -4.37 -1.28
N PHE A 36 1.38 -3.38 -0.78
CA PHE A 36 2.78 -3.20 -1.17
C PHE A 36 3.65 -4.32 -0.60
N ASP A 37 3.36 -4.82 0.60
CA ASP A 37 4.07 -5.96 1.20
C ASP A 37 3.83 -7.24 0.38
N VAL A 38 2.60 -7.46 -0.08
CA VAL A 38 2.26 -8.60 -0.96
C VAL A 38 3.03 -8.49 -2.28
N ALA A 39 3.02 -7.32 -2.91
CA ALA A 39 3.79 -7.09 -4.13
C ALA A 39 5.30 -7.28 -3.92
N GLU A 40 5.83 -6.96 -2.72
CA GLU A 40 7.23 -7.26 -2.36
C GLU A 40 7.53 -8.74 -2.36
N LYS A 41 6.68 -9.48 -1.66
CA LYS A 41 6.84 -10.90 -1.50
C LYS A 41 6.83 -11.62 -2.85
N LEU A 42 6.07 -11.11 -3.81
CA LEU A 42 5.96 -11.62 -5.16
C LEU A 42 7.01 -11.05 -6.13
N ASN A 43 7.96 -10.23 -5.65
CA ASN A 43 8.99 -9.56 -6.46
C ASN A 43 8.41 -8.70 -7.59
N LEU A 44 7.24 -8.09 -7.35
CA LEU A 44 6.60 -7.19 -8.30
C LEU A 44 6.99 -5.74 -8.01
N PRO A 45 7.40 -4.97 -9.05
CA PRO A 45 7.46 -3.52 -8.98
C PRO A 45 6.10 -2.94 -8.57
N ARG A 46 6.11 -1.84 -7.83
CA ARG A 46 4.89 -1.24 -7.30
C ARG A 46 4.93 0.27 -7.18
N ALA A 47 3.76 0.90 -7.30
CA ALA A 47 3.56 2.32 -7.08
C ALA A 47 2.32 2.58 -6.23
N ALA A 48 2.42 3.58 -5.35
CA ALA A 48 1.30 4.06 -4.56
C ALA A 48 0.54 5.16 -5.30
N VAL A 49 -0.79 5.12 -5.22
CA VAL A 49 -1.68 6.22 -5.58
C VAL A 49 -2.29 6.74 -4.29
N TRP A 50 -2.20 8.04 -4.04
CA TRP A 50 -2.85 8.65 -2.89
C TRP A 50 -4.08 9.41 -3.36
N THR A 51 -5.26 8.88 -3.06
CA THR A 51 -6.54 9.44 -3.52
C THR A 51 -7.04 10.60 -2.67
N ALA A 52 -6.54 10.71 -1.43
CA ALA A 52 -6.86 11.83 -0.54
C ALA A 52 -5.98 13.06 -0.83
N SER A 53 -6.11 14.11 -0.01
CA SER A 53 -5.35 15.35 -0.16
C SER A 53 -3.84 15.14 -0.07
N THR A 54 -3.06 15.90 -0.85
CA THR A 54 -1.60 15.96 -0.71
C THR A 54 -1.18 16.49 0.66
N TRP A 55 -1.99 17.38 1.26
CA TRP A 55 -1.77 17.84 2.63
C TRP A 55 -1.90 16.70 3.64
N THR A 56 -2.93 15.86 3.50
CA THR A 56 -3.10 14.74 4.44
C THR A 56 -1.96 13.72 4.30
N LEU A 57 -1.47 13.47 3.08
CA LEU A 57 -0.27 12.65 2.90
C LEU A 57 0.95 13.28 3.58
N ALA A 58 1.19 14.58 3.36
CA ALA A 58 2.31 15.29 3.97
C ALA A 58 2.25 15.24 5.50
N THR A 59 1.06 15.39 6.09
CA THR A 59 0.86 15.25 7.54
C THR A 59 1.17 13.84 8.02
N LEU A 60 0.68 12.80 7.32
CA LEU A 60 0.96 11.41 7.69
C LEU A 60 2.45 11.06 7.63
N LEU A 61 3.14 11.52 6.58
CA LEU A 61 4.59 11.29 6.41
C LEU A 61 5.44 12.02 7.45
N ASN A 62 4.92 13.10 8.04
CA ASN A 62 5.63 13.91 9.03
C ASN A 62 4.95 13.90 10.41
N ILE A 63 4.19 12.84 10.73
CA ILE A 63 3.32 12.84 11.91
C ILE A 63 4.10 13.09 13.21
N SER A 64 5.31 12.54 13.35
CA SER A 64 6.17 12.77 14.52
C SER A 64 6.56 14.25 14.67
N MET A 65 6.99 14.90 13.58
CA MET A 65 7.35 16.32 13.59
C MET A 65 6.14 17.20 13.95
N VAL A 66 4.98 16.91 13.36
CA VAL A 66 3.75 17.68 13.60
C VAL A 66 3.26 17.53 15.05
N ILE A 67 3.52 16.37 15.69
CA ILE A 67 3.27 16.16 17.13
C ILE A 67 4.30 16.90 17.99
N GLU A 68 5.59 16.79 17.66
CA GLU A 68 6.68 17.44 18.40
C GLU A 68 6.56 18.98 18.37
N ASP A 69 6.12 19.54 17.25
CA ASP A 69 5.86 20.97 17.08
C ASP A 69 4.57 21.45 17.78
N GLY A 70 3.77 20.54 18.35
CA GLY A 70 2.51 20.85 19.01
C GLY A 70 1.39 21.30 18.07
N VAL A 71 1.50 21.00 16.77
CA VAL A 71 0.47 21.31 15.77
C VAL A 71 -0.69 20.31 15.85
N ILE A 72 -0.39 19.04 16.16
CA ILE A 72 -1.36 18.03 16.57
C ILE A 72 -1.00 17.61 17.99
N ASP A 73 -1.95 17.72 18.91
CA ASP A 73 -1.79 17.27 20.29
C ASP A 73 -2.96 16.36 20.71
N GLU A 74 -3.08 16.11 22.01
CA GLU A 74 -4.09 15.24 22.60
C GLU A 74 -5.49 15.89 22.79
N ASN A 75 -5.67 17.16 22.42
CA ASN A 75 -6.90 17.96 22.60
C ASN A 75 -7.58 18.35 21.27
#